data_AF-A0A3S9Q0W6-F1
#
_entry.id   AF-A0A3S9Q0W6-F1
#
_cell.length_a   1.000
_cell.length_b   1.000
_cell.length_c   1.000
_cell.angle_alpha   90.00
_cell.angle_beta   90.00
_cell.angle_gamma   90.00
#
_symmetry.space_group_name_H-M   'P 1'
#
loop_
_entity.id
_entity.type
_entity.pdbx_description
1 polymer ?
#
loop_
_entity_poly.entity_id
_entity_poly.type
_entity_poly.pdbx_seq_one_letter_code
_entity_poly.pdbx_strand_id
1 'polypeptide(L)'
;MQFTELPIIERIKKIGSYGVAVELWNWTDLDLQALADTGVPVESMTGYISGNLTEDDGIEAFLSSATESAKASKILGSPRLNFHGTGLGEGGIPVDPVETVTGKMWAKAALTLDRLAGIAEEHDVIFEMENLNLAVDHPGTPFSHPSDILSLLEAVGSERIKINLDLYHAQIGDGSLIDTCQQALPHIGEVQVADVPGRCEPGTGEINYRYRPSCGLQ
;
A
#
# COMPACT_ATOMS: atom_id res chain seq x y z
N MET A 1 -8.11 -0.46 -11.19
CA MET A 1 -8.10 -1.88 -11.67
C MET A 1 -8.21 -1.91 -13.20
N GLN A 2 -7.48 -2.80 -13.88
CA GLN A 2 -7.41 -2.87 -15.35
C GLN A 2 -7.91 -4.23 -15.87
N PHE A 3 -8.57 -4.25 -17.04
CA PHE A 3 -9.10 -5.45 -17.72
C PHE A 3 -9.96 -6.35 -16.81
N THR A 4 -10.90 -5.75 -16.06
CA THR A 4 -11.71 -6.46 -15.06
C THR A 4 -12.72 -7.44 -15.65
N GLU A 5 -13.00 -7.30 -16.95
CA GLU A 5 -13.83 -8.20 -17.74
C GLU A 5 -13.18 -9.57 -18.01
N LEU A 6 -11.86 -9.68 -17.85
CA LEU A 6 -11.12 -10.93 -18.06
C LEU A 6 -10.94 -11.74 -16.76
N PRO A 7 -10.90 -13.08 -16.83
CA PRO A 7 -10.41 -13.92 -15.74
C PRO A 7 -8.98 -13.53 -15.31
N ILE A 8 -8.65 -13.71 -14.04
CA ILE A 8 -7.40 -13.18 -13.43
C ILE A 8 -6.12 -13.60 -14.19
N ILE A 9 -6.00 -14.85 -14.61
CA ILE A 9 -4.82 -15.33 -15.36
C ILE A 9 -4.72 -14.67 -16.73
N GLU A 10 -5.83 -14.49 -17.43
CA GLU A 10 -5.86 -13.82 -18.73
C GLU A 10 -5.58 -12.33 -18.60
N ARG A 11 -6.12 -11.70 -17.55
CA ARG A 11 -5.84 -10.31 -17.17
C ARG A 11 -4.35 -10.07 -16.96
N ILE A 12 -3.69 -10.92 -16.16
CA ILE A 12 -2.26 -10.77 -15.87
C ILE A 12 -1.41 -10.99 -17.12
N LYS A 13 -1.71 -12.01 -17.92
CA LYS A 13 -1.04 -12.21 -19.22
C LYS A 13 -1.24 -11.03 -20.17
N LYS A 14 -2.45 -10.44 -20.18
CA LYS A 14 -2.77 -9.26 -20.97
C LYS A 14 -1.94 -8.07 -20.53
N ILE A 15 -1.86 -7.78 -19.23
CA ILE A 15 -1.03 -6.70 -18.67
C ILE A 15 0.45 -6.97 -18.99
N GLY A 16 0.95 -8.18 -18.72
CA GLY A 16 2.32 -8.59 -19.01
C GLY A 16 2.70 -8.49 -20.49
N SER A 17 1.74 -8.63 -21.42
CA SER A 17 1.99 -8.44 -22.86
C SER A 17 2.39 -7.01 -23.24
N TYR A 18 2.12 -6.02 -22.37
CA TYR A 18 2.60 -4.64 -22.50
C TYR A 18 4.00 -4.43 -21.92
N GLY A 19 4.64 -5.47 -21.37
CA GLY A 19 5.98 -5.40 -20.79
C GLY A 19 6.01 -4.75 -19.40
N VAL A 20 4.88 -4.73 -18.69
CA VAL A 20 4.77 -4.20 -17.34
C VAL A 20 4.41 -5.31 -16.36
N ALA A 21 4.80 -5.14 -15.10
CA ALA A 21 4.45 -6.03 -14.02
C ALA A 21 3.03 -5.78 -13.50
N VAL A 22 2.56 -6.63 -12.58
CA VAL A 22 1.22 -6.54 -11.99
C VAL A 22 1.27 -6.35 -10.48
N GLU A 23 0.21 -5.77 -9.96
CA GLU A 23 -0.10 -5.70 -8.52
C GLU A 23 -1.36 -6.54 -8.24
N LEU A 24 -1.41 -7.16 -7.05
CA LEU A 24 -2.54 -7.98 -6.60
C LEU A 24 -3.20 -7.42 -5.33
N TRP A 25 -4.43 -6.91 -5.47
CA TRP A 25 -5.23 -6.45 -4.32
C TRP A 25 -5.64 -7.57 -3.35
N ASN A 26 -5.90 -8.77 -3.85
CA ASN A 26 -6.15 -9.94 -3.01
C ASN A 26 -5.42 -11.13 -3.60
N TRP A 27 -4.96 -12.01 -2.72
CA TRP A 27 -4.26 -13.24 -3.08
C TRP A 27 -4.89 -14.49 -2.47
N THR A 28 -5.69 -14.34 -1.40
CA THR A 28 -6.18 -15.44 -0.58
C THR A 28 -7.14 -16.39 -1.29
N ASP A 29 -7.80 -15.90 -2.34
CA ASP A 29 -8.72 -16.67 -3.19
C ASP A 29 -8.11 -17.05 -4.55
N LEU A 30 -6.82 -16.79 -4.76
CA LEU A 30 -6.12 -17.01 -6.01
C LEU A 30 -5.21 -18.24 -5.97
N ASP A 31 -5.03 -18.88 -7.13
CA ASP A 31 -4.01 -19.91 -7.32
C ASP A 31 -2.65 -19.24 -7.61
N LEU A 32 -1.86 -19.06 -6.54
CA LEU A 32 -0.55 -18.40 -6.62
C LEU A 32 0.45 -19.13 -7.52
N GLN A 33 0.37 -20.46 -7.61
CA GLN A 33 1.27 -21.21 -8.49
C GLN A 33 0.90 -20.98 -9.95
N ALA A 34 -0.39 -21.00 -10.28
CA ALA A 34 -0.85 -20.68 -11.63
C ALA A 34 -0.49 -19.24 -12.04
N LEU A 35 -0.50 -18.29 -11.08
CA LEU A 35 -0.03 -16.92 -11.30
C LEU A 35 1.47 -16.88 -11.58
N ALA A 36 2.28 -17.53 -10.75
CA ALA A 36 3.73 -17.62 -10.95
C ALA A 36 4.10 -18.26 -12.29
N ASP A 37 3.39 -19.31 -12.69
CA ASP A 37 3.60 -20.05 -13.94
C ASP A 37 3.30 -19.19 -15.19
N THR A 38 2.63 -18.05 -15.04
CA THR A 38 2.47 -17.09 -16.16
C THR A 38 3.79 -16.44 -16.56
N GLY A 39 4.77 -16.38 -15.66
CA GLY A 39 6.04 -15.68 -15.84
C GLY A 39 5.94 -14.16 -15.87
N VAL A 40 4.76 -13.58 -15.60
CA VAL A 40 4.58 -12.13 -15.47
C VAL A 40 5.00 -11.71 -14.06
N PRO A 41 5.93 -10.75 -13.90
CA PRO A 41 6.34 -10.30 -12.58
C PRO A 41 5.18 -9.70 -11.78
N VAL A 42 5.11 -10.07 -10.50
CA VAL A 42 4.26 -9.39 -9.51
C VAL A 42 5.16 -8.46 -8.71
N GLU A 43 4.81 -7.17 -8.69
CA GLU A 43 5.61 -6.13 -8.03
C GLU A 43 5.16 -5.90 -6.60
N SER A 44 3.84 -5.86 -6.37
CA SER A 44 3.23 -5.69 -5.05
C SER A 44 1.97 -6.54 -4.90
N MET A 45 1.63 -6.84 -3.65
CA MET A 45 0.39 -7.52 -3.28
C MET A 45 -0.01 -7.14 -1.85
N THR A 46 -1.28 -7.32 -1.48
CA THR A 46 -1.70 -7.13 -0.09
C THR A 46 -0.92 -8.06 0.85
N GLY A 47 -0.29 -7.43 1.83
CA GLY A 47 0.66 -7.99 2.79
C GLY A 47 0.05 -8.50 4.08
N TYR A 48 -1.27 -8.51 4.22
CA TYR A 48 -1.98 -8.97 5.40
C TYR A 48 -3.38 -9.45 5.00
N ILE A 49 -4.07 -10.17 5.89
CA ILE A 49 -5.44 -10.69 5.62
C ILE A 49 -6.45 -10.03 6.56
N SER A 50 -6.07 -9.76 7.81
CA SER A 50 -6.96 -9.20 8.83
C SER A 50 -6.17 -8.51 9.93
N GLY A 51 -6.87 -7.81 10.82
CA GLY A 51 -6.29 -7.12 11.98
C GLY A 51 -6.12 -5.61 11.78
N ASN A 52 -5.53 -4.98 12.78
CA ASN A 52 -5.28 -3.53 12.83
C ASN A 52 -4.05 -3.22 13.68
N LEU A 53 -3.58 -1.97 13.66
CA LEU A 53 -2.35 -1.59 14.33
C LEU A 53 -2.52 -1.17 15.81
N THR A 54 -3.75 -1.14 16.34
CA THR A 54 -4.07 -0.37 17.56
C THR A 54 -4.75 -1.16 18.68
N GLU A 55 -5.51 -2.20 18.37
CA GLU A 55 -6.17 -3.06 19.38
C GLU A 55 -5.37 -4.35 19.59
N ASP A 56 -5.28 -4.83 20.84
CA ASP A 56 -4.32 -5.89 21.18
C ASP A 56 -4.59 -7.20 20.42
N ASP A 57 -5.86 -7.58 20.27
CA ASP A 57 -6.28 -8.70 19.45
C ASP A 57 -6.13 -8.43 17.95
N GLY A 58 -6.43 -7.22 17.50
CA GLY A 58 -6.22 -6.74 16.14
C GLY A 58 -4.75 -6.80 15.71
N ILE A 59 -3.82 -6.46 16.60
CA ILE A 59 -2.37 -6.47 16.37
C ILE A 59 -1.87 -7.90 16.20
N GLU A 60 -2.30 -8.84 17.04
CA GLU A 60 -1.90 -10.24 16.91
C GLU A 60 -2.46 -10.85 15.61
N ALA A 61 -3.70 -10.52 15.24
CA ALA A 61 -4.29 -10.93 13.96
C ALA A 61 -3.52 -10.34 12.75
N PHE A 62 -3.14 -9.06 12.84
CA PHE A 62 -2.34 -8.38 11.81
C PHE A 62 -0.99 -9.06 11.61
N LEU A 63 -0.22 -9.25 12.67
CA LEU A 63 1.12 -9.85 12.58
C LEU A 63 1.07 -11.32 12.14
N SER A 64 0.07 -12.08 12.61
CA SER A 64 -0.14 -13.46 12.17
C SER A 64 -0.46 -13.53 10.67
N SER A 65 -1.37 -12.68 10.18
CA SER A 65 -1.75 -12.68 8.77
C SER A 65 -0.69 -12.06 7.85
N ALA A 66 0.12 -11.14 8.37
CA ALA A 66 1.29 -10.62 7.67
C ALA A 66 2.37 -11.69 7.49
N THR A 67 2.59 -12.51 8.51
CA THR A 67 3.49 -13.68 8.42
C THR A 67 3.01 -14.68 7.38
N GLU A 68 1.69 -14.91 7.28
CA GLU A 68 1.11 -15.78 6.25
C GLU A 68 1.34 -15.20 4.85
N SER A 69 1.08 -13.91 4.67
CA SER A 69 1.30 -13.21 3.41
C SER A 69 2.78 -13.21 3.00
N ALA A 70 3.71 -13.05 3.94
CA ALA A 70 5.16 -13.13 3.68
C ALA A 70 5.62 -14.52 3.22
N LYS A 71 4.95 -15.58 3.67
CA LYS A 71 5.21 -16.96 3.18
C LYS A 71 4.60 -17.17 1.80
N ALA A 72 3.36 -16.73 1.60
CA ALA A 72 2.66 -16.83 0.33
C ALA A 72 3.38 -16.08 -0.80
N SER A 73 3.92 -14.89 -0.50
CA SER A 73 4.63 -14.05 -1.46
C SER A 73 5.86 -14.71 -2.07
N LYS A 74 6.46 -15.70 -1.38
CA LYS A 74 7.61 -16.46 -1.91
C LYS A 74 7.27 -17.24 -3.17
N ILE A 75 6.02 -17.66 -3.34
CA ILE A 75 5.55 -18.33 -4.57
C ILE A 75 5.62 -17.37 -5.77
N LEU A 76 5.38 -16.08 -5.52
CA LEU A 76 5.36 -15.03 -6.54
C LEU A 76 6.71 -14.30 -6.70
N GLY A 77 7.76 -14.76 -6.02
CA GLY A 77 9.09 -14.12 -6.09
C GLY A 77 9.31 -12.98 -5.10
N SER A 78 8.52 -12.91 -4.01
CA SER A 78 8.62 -11.89 -2.95
C SER A 78 8.31 -10.46 -3.43
N PRO A 79 7.12 -10.19 -4.00
CA PRO A 79 6.65 -8.82 -4.20
C PRO A 79 6.63 -8.03 -2.88
N ARG A 80 6.56 -6.70 -3.00
CA ARG A 80 6.31 -5.81 -1.86
C ARG A 80 4.92 -6.08 -1.27
N LEU A 81 4.81 -5.94 0.05
CA LEU A 81 3.66 -6.37 0.83
C LEU A 81 2.91 -5.14 1.37
N ASN A 82 1.86 -4.74 0.66
CA ASN A 82 1.09 -3.55 0.97
C ASN A 82 0.21 -3.74 2.22
N PHE A 83 0.12 -2.74 3.10
CA PHE A 83 -0.78 -2.77 4.24
C PHE A 83 -1.32 -1.40 4.63
N HIS A 84 -2.32 -1.42 5.52
CA HIS A 84 -3.01 -0.22 6.00
C HIS A 84 -3.10 -0.22 7.53
N GLY A 85 -3.52 0.91 8.11
CA GLY A 85 -3.71 1.04 9.57
C GLY A 85 -4.78 0.11 10.17
N THR A 86 -5.70 -0.39 9.33
CA THR A 86 -6.76 -1.34 9.70
C THR A 86 -7.14 -2.20 8.49
N GLY A 87 -7.84 -3.31 8.72
CA GLY A 87 -8.43 -4.12 7.65
C GLY A 87 -9.42 -3.30 6.81
N LEU A 88 -9.39 -3.50 5.49
CA LEU A 88 -10.34 -2.90 4.56
C LEU A 88 -11.33 -3.96 4.09
N GLY A 89 -12.63 -3.68 4.26
CA GLY A 89 -13.74 -4.52 3.86
C GLY A 89 -14.23 -4.22 2.44
N GLU A 90 -15.50 -4.52 2.19
CA GLU A 90 -16.15 -4.30 0.89
C GLU A 90 -16.05 -2.82 0.47
N GLY A 91 -15.64 -2.58 -0.78
CA GLY A 91 -15.48 -1.24 -1.32
C GLY A 91 -14.29 -0.46 -0.73
N GLY A 92 -13.41 -1.09 0.04
CA GLY A 92 -12.28 -0.41 0.69
C GLY A 92 -12.65 0.29 2.00
N ILE A 93 -13.84 0.05 2.54
CA ILE A 93 -14.28 0.68 3.79
C ILE A 93 -13.55 0.03 4.99
N PRO A 94 -12.99 0.80 5.93
CA PRO A 94 -12.30 0.23 7.08
C PRO A 94 -13.25 -0.61 7.94
N VAL A 95 -12.77 -1.79 8.36
CA VAL A 95 -13.51 -2.71 9.23
C VAL A 95 -13.76 -2.08 10.59
N ASP A 96 -12.73 -1.42 11.14
CA ASP A 96 -12.77 -0.71 12.42
C ASP A 96 -12.45 0.78 12.18
N PRO A 97 -13.43 1.61 11.81
CA PRO A 97 -13.20 3.03 11.55
C PRO A 97 -12.86 3.78 12.84
N VAL A 98 -11.93 4.72 12.73
CA VAL A 98 -11.42 5.57 13.80
C VAL A 98 -11.70 7.04 13.46
N GLU A 99 -12.44 7.73 14.31
CA GLU A 99 -12.70 9.17 14.13
C GLU A 99 -11.47 10.02 14.46
N THR A 100 -10.69 9.63 15.47
CA THR A 100 -9.48 10.36 15.89
C THR A 100 -8.42 9.39 16.37
N VAL A 101 -7.24 9.46 15.75
CA VAL A 101 -6.08 8.68 16.17
C VAL A 101 -5.48 9.31 17.44
N THR A 102 -5.56 8.58 18.55
CA THR A 102 -5.04 9.07 19.84
C THR A 102 -3.53 8.83 19.98
N GLY A 103 -2.86 9.54 20.89
CA GLY A 103 -1.43 9.31 21.16
C GLY A 103 -1.11 7.87 21.61
N LYS A 104 -2.05 7.19 22.27
CA LYS A 104 -1.91 5.76 22.61
C LYS A 104 -1.89 4.88 21.36
N MET A 105 -2.72 5.20 20.37
CA MET A 105 -2.77 4.48 19.09
C MET A 105 -1.50 4.69 18.29
N TRP A 106 -0.97 5.92 18.24
CA TRP A 106 0.35 6.21 17.67
C TRP A 106 1.47 5.36 18.28
N ALA A 107 1.54 5.34 19.61
CA ALA A 107 2.56 4.55 20.31
C ALA A 107 2.42 3.04 20.03
N LYS A 108 1.18 2.52 19.99
CA LYS A 108 0.93 1.12 19.65
C LYS A 108 1.29 0.80 18.20
N ALA A 109 0.89 1.64 17.24
CA ALA A 109 1.19 1.44 15.84
C ALA A 109 2.71 1.37 15.60
N ALA A 110 3.49 2.27 16.19
CA ALA A 110 4.95 2.23 16.10
C ALA A 110 5.53 0.90 16.65
N LEU A 111 5.05 0.43 17.81
CA LEU A 111 5.47 -0.86 18.38
C LEU A 111 5.04 -2.06 17.52
N THR A 112 3.85 -2.00 16.91
CA THR A 112 3.36 -3.03 15.99
C THR A 112 4.21 -3.08 14.73
N LEU A 113 4.60 -1.94 14.18
CA LEU A 113 5.45 -1.87 12.99
C LEU A 113 6.90 -2.30 13.27
N ASP A 114 7.43 -2.07 14.46
CA ASP A 114 8.71 -2.64 14.90
C ASP A 114 8.65 -4.19 14.89
N ARG A 115 7.55 -4.78 15.36
CA ARG A 115 7.33 -6.24 15.26
C ARG A 115 7.18 -6.70 13.80
N LEU A 116 6.48 -5.92 12.96
CA LEU A 116 6.36 -6.21 11.53
C LEU A 116 7.71 -6.17 10.83
N ALA A 117 8.59 -5.24 11.20
CA ALA A 117 9.96 -5.17 10.68
C ALA A 117 10.75 -6.46 10.99
N GLY A 118 10.59 -7.02 12.19
CA GLY A 118 11.16 -8.32 12.54
C GLY A 118 10.66 -9.47 11.64
N ILE A 119 9.36 -9.50 11.32
CA ILE A 119 8.78 -10.46 10.36
C ILE A 119 9.38 -10.24 8.96
N ALA A 120 9.52 -8.98 8.55
CA ALA A 120 10.08 -8.62 7.26
C ALA A 120 11.53 -9.09 7.10
N GLU A 121 12.34 -8.95 8.16
CA GLU A 121 13.71 -9.43 8.21
C GLU A 121 13.79 -10.96 8.21
N GLU A 122 12.98 -11.64 9.04
CA GLU A 122 12.94 -13.10 9.13
C GLU A 122 12.60 -13.73 7.77
N HIS A 123 11.66 -13.13 7.06
CA HIS A 123 11.19 -13.63 5.78
C HIS A 123 11.92 -13.03 4.56
N ASP A 124 12.83 -12.08 4.74
CA ASP A 124 13.47 -11.31 3.65
C ASP A 124 12.42 -10.77 2.65
N VAL A 125 11.53 -9.93 3.15
CA VAL A 125 10.48 -9.23 2.37
C VAL A 125 10.49 -7.74 2.72
N ILE A 126 9.75 -6.93 1.95
CA ILE A 126 9.49 -5.53 2.24
C ILE A 126 7.99 -5.38 2.45
N PHE A 127 7.59 -4.70 3.52
CA PHE A 127 6.23 -4.23 3.70
C PHE A 127 6.15 -2.75 3.37
N GLU A 128 5.03 -2.32 2.80
CA GLU A 128 4.79 -0.93 2.45
C GLU A 128 3.42 -0.46 2.93
N MET A 129 3.40 0.64 3.65
CA MET A 129 2.15 1.22 4.14
C MET A 129 1.59 2.19 3.10
N GLU A 130 0.33 2.02 2.72
CA GLU A 130 -0.33 2.89 1.73
C GLU A 130 -1.00 4.09 2.36
N ASN A 131 -0.82 5.27 1.78
CA ASN A 131 -1.63 6.44 2.12
C ASN A 131 -2.98 6.37 1.41
N LEU A 132 -4.05 6.73 2.12
CA LEU A 132 -5.43 6.69 1.63
C LEU A 132 -6.11 8.05 1.79
N ASN A 133 -7.14 8.33 0.99
CA ASN A 133 -7.98 9.51 1.20
C ASN A 133 -9.15 9.18 2.14
N LEU A 134 -9.34 10.03 3.16
CA LEU A 134 -10.43 9.88 4.14
C LEU A 134 -11.74 10.52 3.67
N ALA A 135 -11.66 11.45 2.72
CA ALA A 135 -12.79 12.28 2.31
C ALA A 135 -13.76 11.56 1.36
N VAL A 136 -13.27 10.62 0.55
CA VAL A 136 -14.04 10.01 -0.53
C VAL A 136 -14.10 8.49 -0.38
N ASP A 137 -12.95 7.81 -0.31
CA ASP A 137 -12.89 6.36 -0.48
C ASP A 137 -12.76 5.58 0.84
N HIS A 138 -11.96 6.09 1.79
CA HIS A 138 -11.55 5.32 2.98
C HIS A 138 -11.84 6.05 4.30
N PRO A 139 -13.07 6.55 4.53
CA PRO A 139 -13.39 7.35 5.71
C PRO A 139 -13.13 6.59 7.01
N GLY A 140 -12.35 7.21 7.91
CA GLY A 140 -12.03 6.65 9.23
C GLY A 140 -10.87 5.64 9.23
N THR A 141 -10.12 5.49 8.14
CA THR A 141 -8.91 4.64 8.15
C THR A 141 -7.78 5.34 8.92
N PRO A 142 -7.22 4.75 9.99
CA PRO A 142 -6.18 5.41 10.77
C PRO A 142 -4.85 5.46 10.01
N PHE A 143 -4.05 6.51 10.27
CA PHE A 143 -2.71 6.71 9.71
C PHE A 143 -2.67 6.80 8.17
N SER A 144 -3.68 7.43 7.56
CA SER A 144 -3.87 7.44 6.11
C SER A 144 -3.14 8.56 5.38
N HIS A 145 -2.69 9.60 6.09
CA HIS A 145 -1.96 10.71 5.45
C HIS A 145 -0.50 10.32 5.18
N PRO A 146 0.12 10.78 4.07
CA PRO A 146 1.54 10.54 3.83
C PRO A 146 2.43 10.97 5.00
N SER A 147 2.14 12.12 5.63
CA SER A 147 2.87 12.60 6.81
C SER A 147 2.75 11.67 8.02
N ASP A 148 1.61 10.99 8.15
CA ASP A 148 1.38 10.06 9.25
C ASP A 148 2.28 8.84 9.08
N ILE A 149 2.30 8.30 7.87
CA ILE A 149 3.12 7.16 7.50
C ILE A 149 4.59 7.51 7.67
N LEU A 150 5.07 8.63 7.13
CA LEU A 150 6.47 9.03 7.30
C LEU A 150 6.87 9.14 8.77
N SER A 151 5.99 9.68 9.63
CA SER A 151 6.24 9.74 11.08
C SER A 151 6.38 8.35 11.72
N LEU A 152 5.56 7.37 11.29
CA LEU A 152 5.66 5.98 11.74
C LEU A 152 6.95 5.31 11.25
N LEU A 153 7.30 5.50 9.99
CA LEU A 153 8.48 4.92 9.36
C LEU A 153 9.77 5.45 10.00
N GLU A 154 9.84 6.76 10.27
CA GLU A 154 10.94 7.37 11.02
C GLU A 154 11.06 6.83 12.45
N ALA A 155 9.94 6.62 13.13
CA ALA A 155 9.92 6.09 14.48
C ALA A 155 10.40 4.62 14.55
N VAL A 156 10.07 3.82 13.53
CA VAL A 156 10.48 2.41 13.42
C VAL A 156 11.92 2.28 12.95
N GLY A 157 12.35 3.14 12.02
CA GLY A 157 13.73 3.19 11.53
C GLY A 157 14.19 1.93 10.78
N SER A 158 13.26 1.17 10.18
CA SER A 158 13.58 -0.06 9.43
C SER A 158 13.62 0.18 7.93
N GLU A 159 14.64 -0.36 7.27
CA GLU A 159 14.74 -0.38 5.79
C GLU A 159 13.77 -1.38 5.13
N ARG A 160 13.06 -2.19 5.92
CA ARG A 160 12.08 -3.17 5.42
C ARG A 160 10.63 -2.70 5.50
N ILE A 161 10.38 -1.55 6.12
CA ILE A 161 9.07 -0.89 6.16
C ILE A 161 9.16 0.40 5.36
N LYS A 162 8.38 0.48 4.28
CA LYS A 162 8.41 1.57 3.30
C LYS A 162 7.02 2.19 3.15
N ILE A 163 6.91 3.26 2.38
CA ILE A 163 5.63 3.85 1.98
C ILE A 163 5.28 3.40 0.56
N ASN A 164 4.02 3.00 0.36
CA ASN A 164 3.39 2.99 -0.96
C ASN A 164 2.69 4.35 -1.12
N LEU A 165 3.28 5.22 -1.95
CA LEU A 165 2.77 6.57 -2.14
C LEU A 165 1.75 6.58 -3.29
N ASP A 166 0.46 6.46 -2.97
CA ASP A 166 -0.61 6.65 -3.95
C ASP A 166 -0.90 8.16 -4.13
N LEU A 167 -0.59 8.67 -5.32
CA LEU A 167 -0.75 10.09 -5.66
C LEU A 167 -2.20 10.52 -5.86
N TYR A 168 -3.09 9.59 -6.19
CA TYR A 168 -4.53 9.86 -6.26
C TYR A 168 -5.08 10.11 -4.85
N HIS A 169 -4.72 9.25 -3.89
CA HIS A 169 -5.11 9.42 -2.49
C HIS A 169 -4.50 10.69 -1.89
N ALA A 170 -3.20 10.94 -2.12
CA ALA A 170 -2.52 12.14 -1.64
C ALA A 170 -3.11 13.43 -2.24
N GLN A 171 -3.48 13.45 -3.51
CA GLN A 171 -4.05 14.65 -4.13
C GLN A 171 -5.41 15.03 -3.53
N ILE A 172 -6.25 14.04 -3.20
CA ILE A 172 -7.58 14.27 -2.59
C ILE A 172 -7.43 14.69 -1.12
N GLY A 173 -6.55 14.04 -0.37
CA GLY A 173 -6.41 14.25 1.07
C GLY A 173 -5.56 15.46 1.45
N ASP A 174 -4.47 15.69 0.73
CA ASP A 174 -3.35 16.51 1.20
C ASP A 174 -2.93 17.57 0.17
N GLY A 175 -3.03 17.27 -1.12
CA GLY A 175 -2.45 18.08 -2.18
C GLY A 175 -0.92 18.13 -2.10
N SER A 176 -0.33 19.26 -2.48
CA SER A 176 1.13 19.53 -2.45
C SER A 176 2.03 18.37 -2.91
N LEU A 177 1.63 17.66 -3.97
CA LEU A 177 2.26 16.39 -4.39
C LEU A 177 3.78 16.46 -4.58
N ILE A 178 4.31 17.60 -5.04
CA ILE A 178 5.75 17.76 -5.22
C ILE A 178 6.48 17.66 -3.88
N ASP A 179 6.01 18.40 -2.87
CA ASP A 179 6.62 18.41 -1.53
C ASP A 179 6.45 17.06 -0.85
N THR A 180 5.27 16.44 -0.99
CA THR A 180 4.98 15.11 -0.46
C THR A 180 5.92 14.08 -1.07
N CYS A 181 6.09 14.08 -2.40
CA CYS A 181 7.05 13.21 -3.06
C CYS A 181 8.48 13.46 -2.55
N GLN A 182 8.92 14.71 -2.44
CA GLN A 182 10.27 15.04 -1.97
C GLN A 182 10.56 14.52 -0.55
N GLN A 183 9.60 14.67 0.36
CA GLN A 183 9.71 14.16 1.72
C GLN A 183 9.70 12.63 1.76
N ALA A 184 8.86 11.99 0.93
CA ALA A 184 8.74 10.54 0.89
C ALA A 184 9.89 9.83 0.16
N LEU A 185 10.62 10.50 -0.74
CA LEU A 185 11.68 9.90 -1.58
C LEU A 185 12.61 8.89 -0.87
N PRO A 186 13.13 9.14 0.35
CA PRO A 186 14.00 8.18 1.04
C PRO A 186 13.30 6.90 1.49
N HIS A 187 11.98 6.93 1.59
CA HIS A 187 11.13 5.90 2.19
C HIS A 187 10.25 5.17 1.18
N ILE A 188 10.19 5.61 -0.08
CA ILE A 188 9.33 5.03 -1.12
C ILE A 188 9.71 3.57 -1.38
N GLY A 189 8.72 2.68 -1.25
CA GLY A 189 8.74 1.32 -1.79
C GLY A 189 8.07 1.26 -3.16
N GLU A 190 6.93 1.94 -3.29
CA GLU A 190 6.11 2.00 -4.50
C GLU A 190 5.44 3.37 -4.64
N VAL A 191 5.09 3.73 -5.88
CA VAL A 191 4.27 4.90 -6.19
C VAL A 191 3.12 4.45 -7.09
N GLN A 192 1.89 4.68 -6.64
CA GLN A 192 0.69 4.40 -7.41
C GLN A 192 0.12 5.69 -8.00
N VAL A 193 -0.51 5.56 -9.18
CA VAL A 193 -1.02 6.69 -9.95
C VAL A 193 -2.41 6.41 -10.51
N ALA A 194 -3.29 7.38 -10.33
CA ALA A 194 -4.56 7.53 -11.02
C ALA A 194 -4.92 9.02 -11.04
N ASP A 195 -5.79 9.46 -11.94
CA ASP A 195 -6.13 10.88 -12.00
C ASP A 195 -7.26 11.27 -11.05
N VAL A 196 -7.24 12.55 -10.65
CA VAL A 196 -8.26 13.17 -9.82
C VAL A 196 -9.04 14.20 -10.65
N PRO A 197 -10.37 14.27 -10.52
CA PRO A 197 -11.26 13.32 -9.86
C PRO A 197 -11.49 12.06 -10.71
N GLY A 198 -12.10 11.03 -10.12
CA GLY A 198 -12.66 9.87 -10.85
C GLY A 198 -11.78 8.61 -10.92
N ARG A 199 -10.52 8.68 -10.48
CA ARG A 199 -9.58 7.53 -10.45
C ARG A 199 -9.39 6.89 -11.83
N CYS A 200 -9.42 7.73 -12.87
CA CYS A 200 -9.23 7.35 -14.27
C CYS A 200 -7.74 7.36 -14.66
N GLU A 201 -7.46 7.16 -15.95
CA GLU A 201 -6.10 7.13 -16.50
C GLU A 201 -5.35 8.45 -16.29
N PRO A 202 -4.04 8.41 -15.96
CA PRO A 202 -3.22 9.62 -15.85
C PRO A 202 -3.30 10.54 -17.08
N GLY A 203 -3.63 11.81 -16.86
CA GLY A 203 -3.79 12.85 -17.89
C GLY A 203 -5.24 13.18 -18.25
N THR A 204 -6.23 12.58 -17.60
CA THR A 204 -7.66 12.88 -17.79
C THR A 204 -8.22 13.92 -16.81
N GLY A 205 -7.46 14.25 -15.77
CA GLY A 205 -7.88 15.06 -14.63
C GLY A 205 -6.92 16.20 -14.34
N GLU A 206 -6.85 16.60 -13.07
CA GLU A 206 -6.15 17.79 -12.61
C GLU A 206 -4.65 17.58 -12.35
N ILE A 207 -4.18 16.33 -12.23
CA ILE A 207 -2.78 16.06 -11.92
C ILE A 207 -1.92 16.16 -13.18
N ASN A 208 -0.96 17.09 -13.20
CA ASN A 208 0.00 17.21 -14.29
C ASN A 208 1.21 16.27 -14.11
N TYR A 209 1.03 14.99 -14.46
CA TYR A 209 2.10 13.98 -14.43
C TYR A 209 3.32 14.28 -15.31
N ARG A 210 3.22 15.21 -16.26
CA ARG A 210 4.33 15.63 -17.13
C ARG A 210 5.10 16.83 -16.59
N TYR A 211 4.74 17.33 -15.41
CA TYR A 211 5.37 18.49 -14.81
C TYR A 211 6.89 18.31 -14.73
N ARG A 212 7.61 19.34 -15.16
CA ARG A 212 9.05 19.46 -15.01
C ARG A 212 9.32 20.83 -14.39
N PRO A 213 10.08 20.91 -13.29
CA PRO A 213 10.44 22.21 -12.72
C PRO A 213 11.16 23.05 -13.78
N SER A 214 10.68 24.27 -14.03
CA SER A 214 11.32 25.24 -14.92
C SER A 214 12.41 26.05 -14.22
N CYS A 215 12.44 26.00 -12.90
CA CYS A 215 13.42 26.58 -11.99
C CYS A 215 13.73 25.56 -10.89
N GLY A 216 14.96 25.60 -10.34
CA GLY A 216 15.37 24.66 -9.30
C GLY A 216 14.39 24.70 -8.12
N LEU A 217 13.95 23.52 -7.68
CA LEU A 217 13.22 23.35 -6.44
C LEU A 217 14.14 23.90 -5.33
N GLN A 218 13.75 25.03 -4.71
CA GLN A 218 14.54 25.71 -3.69
C GLN A 218 14.43 24.99 -2.35
#